data_AF-A0A3D1E4Z2-F1
#
_entry.id   AF-A0A3D1E4Z2-F1
#
_cell.length_a   1.000
_cell.length_b   1.000
_cell.length_c   1.000
_cell.angle_alpha   90.00
_cell.angle_beta   90.00
_cell.angle_gamma   90.00
#
_symmetry.space_group_name_H-M   'P 1'
#
loop_
_entity.id
_entity.type
_entity.pdbx_description
1 polymer ?
#
loop_
_entity_poly.entity_id
_entity_poly.type
_entity_poly.pdbx_seq_one_letter_code
_entity_poly.pdbx_strand_id
1 'polypeptide(L)'
;MVIPRNKSIISFCFLLVIFSSKAQKITEIPPPEHIKTIEFWDNQSRNFPIIFPQERAVLEFDDLSAVEKDYYYEITHCNADWETSRLLKTEYLQGNDRLRITQYTNSSGTY
;
A
#
# COMPACT_ATOMS: atom_id res chain seq x y z
N MET A 1 13.14 -47.96 25.13
CA MET A 1 12.76 -48.11 23.71
C MET A 1 13.35 -46.94 22.95
N VAL A 2 14.46 -47.15 22.24
CA VAL A 2 15.20 -46.08 21.54
C VAL A 2 14.73 -46.08 20.08
N ILE A 3 14.00 -45.04 19.67
CA ILE A 3 13.52 -44.90 18.30
C ILE A 3 14.73 -44.60 17.40
N PRO A 4 15.04 -45.43 16.38
CA PRO A 4 16.22 -45.23 15.54
C PRO A 4 16.10 -43.94 14.71
N ARG A 5 17.11 -43.09 14.78
CA ARG A 5 17.15 -41.78 14.09
C ARG A 5 17.47 -41.99 12.60
N ASN A 6 16.43 -42.23 11.80
CA ASN A 6 16.54 -42.49 10.36
C ASN A 6 16.67 -41.17 9.57
N LYS A 7 17.89 -40.83 9.18
CA LYS A 7 18.23 -39.57 8.50
C LYS A 7 17.47 -39.37 7.17
N SER A 8 17.13 -40.45 6.46
CA SER A 8 16.34 -40.36 5.21
C SER A 8 14.90 -39.93 5.46
N ILE A 9 14.28 -40.36 6.56
CA ILE A 9 12.90 -39.95 6.91
C ILE A 9 12.89 -38.47 7.28
N ILE A 10 13.87 -38.03 8.06
CA ILE A 10 14.01 -36.60 8.44
C ILE A 10 14.22 -35.74 7.19
N SER A 11 15.07 -36.18 6.26
CA SER A 11 15.30 -35.47 5.00
C SER A 11 14.06 -35.40 4.12
N PHE A 12 13.24 -36.46 4.08
CA PHE A 12 12.00 -36.50 3.31
C PHE A 12 10.94 -35.56 3.90
N CYS A 13 10.79 -35.56 5.24
CA CYS A 13 9.89 -34.61 5.93
C CYS A 13 10.32 -33.15 5.69
N PHE A 14 11.63 -32.87 5.70
CA PHE A 14 12.14 -31.53 5.40
C PHE A 14 11.80 -31.09 3.97
N LEU A 15 11.89 -32.02 3.00
CA LEU A 15 11.55 -31.75 1.60
C LEU A 15 10.05 -31.47 1.40
N LEU A 16 9.18 -32.18 2.12
CA LEU A 16 7.72 -31.96 2.11
C LEU A 16 7.31 -30.58 2.67
N VAL A 17 8.01 -30.08 3.69
CA VAL A 17 7.76 -28.76 4.27
C VAL A 17 8.10 -27.65 3.28
N ILE A 18 9.19 -27.78 2.52
CA ILE A 18 9.59 -26.79 1.52
C ILE A 18 8.54 -26.69 0.40
N PHE A 19 8.01 -27.82 -0.08
CA PHE A 19 6.99 -27.85 -1.13
C PHE A 19 5.62 -27.26 -0.73
N SER A 20 5.35 -27.15 0.58
CA SER A 20 4.06 -26.66 1.10
C SER A 20 4.03 -25.15 1.33
N SER A 21 5.15 -24.45 1.16
CA SER A 21 5.24 -23.01 1.37
C SER A 21 4.47 -22.25 0.29
N LYS A 22 3.44 -21.49 0.69
CA LYS A 22 2.77 -20.50 -0.17
C LYS A 22 3.38 -19.13 0.10
N ALA A 23 3.83 -18.44 -0.94
CA ALA A 23 4.18 -17.02 -0.83
C ALA A 23 2.92 -16.17 -0.82
N GLN A 24 2.91 -15.11 0.00
CA GLN A 24 1.85 -14.10 -0.05
C GLN A 24 2.06 -13.25 -1.31
N LYS A 25 1.06 -13.21 -2.18
CA LYS A 25 1.06 -12.34 -3.36
C LYS A 25 0.24 -11.10 -3.01
N ILE A 26 0.91 -9.97 -2.82
CA ILE A 26 0.24 -8.67 -2.83
C ILE A 26 -0.15 -8.35 -4.28
N THR A 27 -1.39 -7.91 -4.47
CA THR A 27 -1.86 -7.44 -5.77
C THR A 27 -1.67 -5.93 -5.80
N GLU A 28 -0.71 -5.46 -6.60
CA GLU A 28 -0.58 -4.04 -6.89
C GLU A 28 -1.74 -3.59 -7.74
N ILE A 29 -2.35 -2.47 -7.37
CA ILE A 29 -3.38 -1.80 -8.16
C ILE A 29 -2.67 -0.76 -9.00
N PRO A 30 -2.56 -0.94 -10.33
CA PRO A 30 -1.94 0.07 -11.17
C PRO A 30 -2.83 1.33 -11.17
N PRO A 31 -2.22 2.53 -11.18
CA PRO A 31 -3.00 3.75 -11.31
C PRO A 31 -3.62 3.85 -12.72
N PRO A 32 -4.67 4.68 -12.90
CA PRO A 32 -5.20 5.00 -14.22
C PRO A 32 -4.12 5.55 -15.15
N GLU A 33 -4.23 5.31 -16.47
CA GLU A 33 -3.16 5.66 -17.42
C GLU A 33 -2.76 7.14 -17.43
N HIS A 34 -3.70 8.04 -17.18
CA HIS A 34 -3.49 9.48 -17.17
C HIS A 34 -2.89 10.00 -15.86
N ILE A 35 -2.85 9.18 -14.80
CA ILE A 35 -2.21 9.53 -13.54
C ILE A 35 -0.76 9.06 -13.58
N LYS A 36 0.17 10.00 -13.42
CA LYS A 36 1.62 9.76 -13.41
C LYS A 36 2.27 10.41 -12.20
N THR A 37 3.56 10.10 -12.00
CA THR A 37 4.40 10.71 -10.98
C THR A 37 3.77 10.65 -9.59
N ILE A 38 3.20 9.49 -9.23
CA ILE A 38 2.65 9.30 -7.88
C ILE A 38 3.82 9.25 -6.92
N GLU A 39 3.91 10.25 -6.05
CA GLU A 39 4.92 10.33 -5.03
C GLU A 39 4.28 10.46 -3.65
N PHE A 40 4.92 9.80 -2.70
CA PHE A 40 4.55 9.86 -1.29
C PHE A 40 5.78 10.19 -0.48
N TRP A 41 5.74 11.29 0.25
CA TRP A 41 6.89 11.78 0.99
C TRP A 41 6.49 12.51 2.27
N ASP A 42 7.44 12.52 3.20
CA ASP A 42 7.43 13.33 4.42
C ASP A 42 8.73 14.15 4.50
N ASN A 43 9.01 14.76 5.66
CA ASN A 43 10.22 15.56 5.85
C ASN A 43 11.53 14.72 5.86
N GLN A 44 11.43 13.39 6.00
CA GLN A 44 12.57 12.51 6.22
C GLN A 44 12.89 11.62 5.02
N SER A 45 11.87 11.26 4.22
CA SER A 45 11.99 10.29 3.14
C SER A 45 11.03 10.56 1.99
N ARG A 46 11.46 10.17 0.79
CA ARG A 46 10.65 10.20 -0.44
C ARG A 46 10.48 8.77 -0.94
N ASN A 47 9.29 8.43 -1.41
CA ASN A 47 8.92 7.12 -1.97
C ASN A 47 9.00 5.95 -0.96
N PHE A 48 8.85 6.23 0.33
CA PHE A 48 8.73 5.21 1.36
C PHE A 48 7.45 5.44 2.17
N PRO A 49 6.45 4.53 2.11
CA PRO A 49 5.12 4.78 2.66
C PRO A 49 5.04 4.49 4.17
N ILE A 50 6.01 4.99 4.94
CA ILE A 50 6.01 4.89 6.40
C ILE A 50 6.04 6.30 6.97
N ILE A 51 5.05 6.61 7.80
CA ILE A 51 4.94 7.89 8.49
C ILE A 51 4.86 7.61 9.98
N PHE A 52 5.55 8.42 10.79
CA PHE A 52 5.42 8.30 12.24
C PHE A 52 4.19 9.05 12.77
N PRO A 53 3.64 8.63 13.92
CA PRO A 53 2.50 9.33 14.51
C PRO A 53 2.76 10.83 14.67
N GLN A 54 1.77 11.65 14.32
CA GLN A 54 1.80 13.13 14.36
C GLN A 54 2.69 13.81 13.29
N GLU A 55 3.29 13.06 12.37
CA GLU A 55 3.93 13.65 11.21
C GLU A 55 2.91 13.93 10.10
N ARG A 56 3.31 14.78 9.16
CA ARG A 56 2.55 15.08 7.95
C ARG A 56 3.28 14.47 6.77
N ALA A 57 2.51 13.87 5.88
CA ALA A 57 3.00 13.43 4.59
C ALA A 57 2.19 14.09 3.47
N VAL A 58 2.76 14.05 2.28
CA VAL A 58 2.17 14.54 1.04
C VAL A 58 2.08 13.37 0.08
N LEU A 59 0.89 13.18 -0.47
CA LEU A 59 0.66 12.37 -1.66
C LEU A 59 0.43 13.33 -2.81
N GLU A 60 1.30 13.30 -3.81
CA GLU A 60 1.18 14.11 -5.02
C GLU A 60 1.19 13.22 -6.25
N PHE A 61 0.52 13.69 -7.31
CA PHE A 61 0.43 13.01 -8.59
C PHE A 61 0.13 14.02 -9.69
N ASP A 62 0.47 13.66 -10.92
CA ASP A 62 0.15 14.45 -12.11
C ASP A 62 -1.02 13.80 -12.85
N ASP A 63 -2.04 14.60 -13.19
CA ASP A 63 -3.04 14.24 -14.21
C ASP A 63 -2.61 14.81 -15.56
N LEU A 64 -2.24 13.92 -16.49
CA LEU A 64 -1.79 14.29 -17.84
C LEU A 64 -2.96 14.51 -18.83
N SER A 65 -4.20 14.49 -18.36
CA SER A 65 -5.35 14.78 -19.21
C SER A 65 -5.53 16.28 -19.44
N ALA A 66 -6.02 16.65 -20.63
CA ALA A 66 -6.27 18.04 -21.00
C ALA A 66 -7.55 18.64 -20.38
N VAL A 67 -8.25 17.88 -19.53
CA VAL A 67 -9.53 18.26 -18.95
C VAL A 67 -9.37 18.29 -17.44
N GLU A 68 -9.78 19.40 -16.82
CA GLU A 68 -9.83 19.53 -15.38
C GLU A 68 -10.86 18.54 -14.79
N LYS A 69 -10.43 17.76 -13.80
CA LYS A 69 -11.26 16.77 -13.11
C LYS A 69 -11.23 17.03 -11.61
N ASP A 70 -12.34 16.71 -10.97
CA ASP A 70 -12.43 16.69 -9.52
C ASP A 70 -11.96 15.34 -8.98
N TYR A 71 -10.91 15.36 -8.17
CA TYR A 71 -10.42 14.19 -7.44
C TYR A 71 -10.89 14.22 -5.99
N TYR A 72 -11.24 13.05 -5.46
CA TYR A 72 -11.66 12.84 -4.07
C TYR A 72 -10.82 11.75 -3.45
N TYR A 73 -10.47 11.88 -2.17
CA TYR A 73 -9.65 10.90 -1.46
C TYR A 73 -10.48 10.08 -0.45
N GLU A 74 -10.05 8.85 -0.18
CA GLU A 74 -10.59 7.99 0.86
C GLU A 74 -9.43 7.37 1.66
N ILE A 75 -9.59 7.29 2.98
CA ILE A 75 -8.60 6.68 3.89
C ILE A 75 -9.22 5.43 4.50
N THR A 76 -8.61 4.29 4.17
CA THR A 76 -9.07 2.96 4.62
C THR A 76 -8.01 2.33 5.51
N HIS A 77 -8.41 1.90 6.70
CA HIS A 77 -7.55 1.12 7.57
C HIS A 77 -7.55 -0.36 7.13
N CYS A 78 -6.37 -0.95 6.96
CA CYS A 78 -6.20 -2.37 6.66
C CYS A 78 -5.45 -3.10 7.78
N ASN A 79 -5.67 -4.41 7.87
CA ASN A 79 -4.87 -5.30 8.72
C ASN A 79 -3.51 -5.58 8.07
N ALA A 80 -2.65 -6.34 8.76
CA ALA A 80 -1.29 -6.66 8.29
C ALA A 80 -1.25 -7.45 6.95
N ASP A 81 -2.34 -8.12 6.60
CA ASP A 81 -2.56 -8.83 5.34
C ASP A 81 -3.18 -7.95 4.24
N TRP A 82 -3.33 -6.65 4.50
CA TRP A 82 -3.97 -5.65 3.64
C TRP A 82 -5.48 -5.83 3.44
N GLU A 83 -6.13 -6.74 4.16
CA GLU A 83 -7.59 -6.80 4.19
C GLU A 83 -8.15 -5.60 4.97
N THR A 84 -9.23 -5.00 4.47
CA THR A 84 -9.91 -3.90 5.19
C THR A 84 -10.31 -4.35 6.59
N SER A 85 -9.91 -3.56 7.60
CA SER A 85 -10.23 -3.92 8.97
C SER A 85 -11.71 -3.73 9.26
N ARG A 86 -12.18 -4.34 10.36
CA ARG A 86 -13.55 -4.16 10.86
C ARG A 86 -13.73 -2.86 11.65
N LEU A 87 -12.71 -2.01 11.73
CA LEU A 87 -12.77 -0.75 12.48
C LEU A 87 -13.71 0.22 11.78
N LEU A 88 -14.54 0.89 12.57
CA LEU A 88 -15.32 2.02 12.12
C LEU A 88 -14.38 3.19 11.78
N LYS A 89 -14.73 4.02 10.79
CA LYS A 89 -13.90 5.18 10.40
C LYS A 89 -13.54 6.08 11.59
N THR A 90 -14.49 6.30 12.50
CA THR A 90 -14.30 7.10 13.70
C THR A 90 -13.27 6.54 14.68
N GLU A 91 -12.90 5.26 14.57
CA GLU A 91 -11.88 4.64 15.42
C GLU A 91 -10.45 4.93 14.95
N TYR A 92 -10.24 5.27 13.67
CA TYR A 92 -8.91 5.50 13.10
C TYR A 92 -8.74 6.85 12.38
N LEU A 93 -9.83 7.54 12.06
CA LEU A 93 -9.81 8.82 11.34
C LEU A 93 -10.50 9.91 12.17
N GLN A 94 -9.76 10.96 12.50
CA GLN A 94 -10.31 12.21 13.02
C GLN A 94 -10.57 13.17 11.86
N GLY A 95 -11.83 13.33 11.47
CA GLY A 95 -12.25 14.16 10.34
C GLY A 95 -13.12 13.40 9.36
N ASN A 96 -13.24 13.93 8.14
CA ASN A 96 -13.99 13.31 7.05
C ASN A 96 -13.03 12.98 5.92
N ASP A 97 -13.33 11.90 5.19
CA ASP A 97 -12.78 11.67 3.87
C ASP A 97 -13.87 11.86 2.80
N ARG A 98 -13.56 11.50 1.55
CA ARG A 98 -14.37 11.79 0.36
C ARG A 98 -14.56 13.29 0.14
N LEU A 99 -13.54 14.05 0.48
CA LEU A 99 -13.46 15.48 0.21
C LEU A 99 -12.71 15.72 -1.10
N ARG A 100 -13.12 16.77 -1.84
CA ARG A 100 -12.46 17.19 -3.07
C ARG A 100 -11.04 17.67 -2.77
N ILE A 101 -10.07 17.27 -3.57
CA ILE A 101 -8.72 17.83 -3.56
C ILE A 101 -8.80 19.22 -4.20
N THR A 102 -8.51 20.26 -3.41
CA THR A 102 -8.59 21.66 -3.86
C THR A 102 -7.22 22.30 -4.09
N GLN A 103 -6.14 21.61 -3.70
CA GLN A 103 -4.77 22.09 -3.88
C GLN A 103 -4.17 21.45 -5.13
N TYR A 104 -4.31 22.13 -6.27
CA TYR A 104 -3.72 21.72 -7.55
C TYR A 104 -3.33 22.96 -8.36
N THR A 105 -2.48 22.77 -9.36
CA THR A 105 -2.11 23.79 -10.35
C THR A 105 -2.06 23.15 -11.73
N ASN A 106 -2.42 23.93 -12.75
CA ASN A 106 -2.26 23.50 -14.13
C ASN A 106 -0.79 23.68 -14.56
N SER A 107 -0.31 22.79 -15.42
CA SER A 107 0.97 22.95 -16.09
C SER A 107 0.91 24.11 -17.10
N SER A 108 2.04 24.77 -17.32
CA SER A 108 2.14 25.91 -18.24
C SER A 108 3.46 25.83 -18.99
N GLY A 109 3.42 25.94 -20.34
CA GLY A 109 4.61 25.92 -21.18
C GLY A 109 5.33 24.57 -21.27
N THR A 110 4.65 23.47 -20.94
CA THR A 110 5.15 22.10 -21.04
C THR A 110 4.61 21.43 -22.31
N TYR A 111 5.48 20.75 -23.08
CA TYR A 111 5.16 20.03 -24.33
C TYR A 111 5.45 18.54 -24.21
#